data_AF-A0A8D2MKS2-F1
#
_entry.id   AF-A0A8D2MKS2-F1
#
_cell.length_a   1.000
_cell.length_b   1.000
_cell.length_c   1.000
_cell.angle_alpha   90.00
_cell.angle_beta   90.00
_cell.angle_gamma   90.00
#
_symmetry.space_group_name_H-M   'P 1'
#
loop_
_entity.id
_entity.type
_entity.pdbx_description
1 polymer ?
#
loop_
_entity_poly.entity_id
_entity_poly.type
_entity_poly.pdbx_seq_one_letter_code
_entity_poly.pdbx_strand_id
1 'polypeptide(L)'
;MSRLVLSALALPAGVSLAAAAAGFQIFCQEIEHPGEKKASKKETTMGESRRHIKPCNLTGWWKNDLGSKMQVFKVGKDGTFSGEYHTAVSSTQKPIQPSPLTGSQHLDEDGQCTFGFTVNWKKFSDSTAVFVGQCFNGDDGKEVLHTSWLLREKVDSQPDDWKATR
;
A
#
# COMPACT_ATOMS: atom_id res chain seq x y z
N MET A 1 28.51 -27.24 -26.39
CA MET A 1 28.05 -25.87 -26.72
C MET A 1 26.64 -25.76 -26.17
N SER A 2 26.46 -24.87 -25.21
CA SER A 2 25.25 -24.76 -24.39
C SER A 2 24.31 -23.69 -24.94
N ARG A 3 23.03 -23.87 -24.61
CA ARG A 3 21.87 -22.96 -24.74
C ARG A 3 21.00 -23.16 -25.98
N LEU A 4 20.06 -24.11 -25.80
CA LEU A 4 18.77 -24.13 -26.47
C LEU A 4 17.99 -22.85 -26.13
N VAL A 5 17.55 -22.16 -27.18
CA VAL A 5 16.58 -21.07 -27.14
C VAL A 5 15.21 -21.69 -26.86
N LEU A 6 14.53 -21.23 -25.82
CA LEU A 6 13.09 -21.45 -25.66
C LEU A 6 12.39 -20.09 -25.76
N SER A 7 11.92 -19.79 -26.96
CA SER A 7 10.78 -18.90 -27.16
C SER A 7 9.54 -19.79 -27.21
N ALA A 8 8.59 -19.55 -26.31
CA ALA A 8 7.25 -20.12 -26.40
C ALA A 8 6.26 -19.12 -25.80
N LEU A 9 5.80 -18.19 -26.64
CA LEU A 9 4.45 -17.66 -26.53
C LEU A 9 3.51 -18.72 -27.10
N ALA A 10 2.80 -19.42 -26.21
CA ALA A 10 1.57 -20.12 -26.54
C ALA A 10 0.76 -20.25 -25.26
N LEU A 11 -0.23 -19.37 -25.06
CA LEU A 11 -1.31 -19.59 -24.12
C LEU A 11 -2.30 -20.55 -24.80
N PRO A 12 -2.55 -21.76 -24.28
CA PRO A 12 -3.69 -22.54 -24.71
C PRO A 12 -4.97 -21.88 -24.20
N ALA A 13 -5.93 -21.71 -25.11
CA ALA A 13 -7.30 -21.37 -24.78
C ALA A 13 -7.92 -22.47 -23.90
N GLY A 14 -8.43 -22.08 -22.72
CA GLY A 14 -9.32 -22.93 -21.93
C GLY A 14 -9.01 -22.94 -20.44
N VAL A 15 -10.04 -22.54 -19.67
CA VAL A 15 -10.30 -22.79 -18.24
C VAL A 15 -9.93 -21.66 -17.27
N SER A 16 -11.01 -21.01 -16.80
CA SER A 16 -11.20 -20.11 -15.65
C SER A 16 -10.19 -18.99 -15.41
N LEU A 17 -10.56 -17.78 -15.84
CA LEU A 17 -10.23 -16.60 -15.05
C LEU A 17 -10.98 -16.72 -13.72
N ALA A 18 -10.33 -17.26 -12.69
CA ALA A 18 -10.56 -16.72 -11.36
C ALA A 18 -9.98 -15.31 -11.39
N ALA A 19 -10.83 -14.32 -11.68
CA ALA A 19 -10.47 -12.93 -11.54
C ALA A 19 -10.19 -12.68 -10.05
N ALA A 20 -8.93 -12.77 -9.64
CA ALA A 20 -8.49 -12.19 -8.38
C ALA A 20 -8.79 -10.69 -8.48
N ALA A 21 -9.72 -10.20 -7.68
CA ALA A 21 -10.18 -8.83 -7.71
C ALA A 21 -9.17 -7.97 -6.94
N ALA A 22 -7.99 -7.76 -7.52
CA ALA A 22 -7.02 -6.80 -7.00
C ALA A 22 -7.65 -5.39 -7.07
N GLY A 23 -8.22 -4.94 -5.96
CA GLY A 23 -8.76 -3.59 -5.83
C GLY A 23 -7.61 -2.59 -5.82
N PHE A 24 -7.61 -1.64 -6.74
CA PHE A 24 -6.68 -0.51 -6.70
C PHE A 24 -7.13 0.46 -5.62
N GLN A 25 -6.23 0.81 -4.71
CA GLN A 25 -6.53 1.64 -3.55
C GLN A 25 -5.47 2.72 -3.38
N ILE A 26 -5.92 3.95 -3.15
CA ILE A 26 -5.06 5.13 -3.07
C ILE A 26 -5.01 5.60 -1.63
N PHE A 27 -3.81 5.75 -1.06
CA PHE A 27 -3.61 6.38 0.24
C PHE A 27 -2.98 7.75 0.12
N CYS A 28 -3.41 8.68 0.97
CA CYS A 28 -2.81 10.00 1.12
C CYS A 28 -2.35 10.21 2.56
N GLN A 29 -1.27 10.95 2.76
CA GLN A 29 -0.76 11.27 4.09
C GLN A 29 -1.73 12.23 4.83
N GLU A 30 -1.99 11.99 6.11
CA GLU A 30 -2.79 12.89 6.95
C GLU A 30 -1.89 14.00 7.52
N ILE A 31 -2.23 15.28 7.25
CA ILE A 31 -1.45 16.43 7.70
C ILE A 31 -1.82 16.74 9.15
N GLU A 32 -0.95 16.40 10.11
CA GLU A 32 -1.01 17.01 11.44
C GLU A 32 -0.64 18.50 11.30
N HIS A 33 -1.57 19.40 11.62
CA HIS A 33 -1.34 20.84 11.62
C HIS A 33 -0.84 21.30 13.00
N PRO A 34 0.41 21.78 13.16
CA PRO A 34 0.73 22.75 14.19
C PRO A 34 0.34 24.16 13.69
N GLY A 35 -0.16 24.98 14.61
CA GLY A 35 -0.83 26.27 14.36
C GLY A 35 -0.05 27.34 13.58
N GLU A 36 -0.83 28.29 13.09
CA GLU A 36 -0.50 29.37 12.13
C GLU A 36 0.57 30.40 12.54
N LYS A 37 1.04 31.11 11.49
CA LYS A 37 1.54 32.50 11.34
C LYS A 37 3.06 32.59 11.01
N LYS A 38 3.55 33.36 10.03
CA LYS A 38 3.05 34.50 9.24
C LYS A 38 3.59 34.48 7.79
N ALA A 39 2.87 35.13 6.89
CA ALA A 39 3.29 35.47 5.54
C ALA A 39 4.52 36.41 5.51
N SER A 40 5.47 36.11 4.63
CA SER A 40 6.48 37.07 4.17
C SER A 40 6.61 36.95 2.65
N LYS A 41 6.43 38.10 1.97
CA LYS A 41 6.43 38.28 0.52
C LYS A 41 7.88 38.31 0.03
N LYS A 42 8.25 37.49 -0.96
CA LYS A 42 9.50 37.69 -1.71
C LYS A 42 9.37 37.30 -3.19
N GLU A 43 9.98 38.14 -4.00
CA GLU A 43 9.93 38.26 -5.46
C GLU A 43 10.22 36.97 -6.24
N THR A 44 9.53 36.88 -7.37
CA THR A 44 9.65 35.84 -8.39
C THR A 44 10.90 36.07 -9.24
N THR A 45 11.91 35.23 -9.05
CA THR A 45 12.91 34.94 -10.08
C THR A 45 12.54 33.59 -10.70
N MET A 46 12.27 33.55 -12.01
CA MET A 46 12.03 32.31 -12.76
C MET A 46 13.33 31.49 -12.83
N GLY A 47 13.66 30.81 -11.74
CA GLY A 47 14.58 29.68 -11.72
C GLY A 47 13.80 28.41 -11.97
N GLU A 48 14.33 27.56 -12.83
CA GLU A 48 13.87 26.19 -13.10
C GLU A 48 13.60 25.48 -11.77
N SER A 49 12.31 25.40 -11.38
CA SER A 49 11.90 24.87 -10.09
C SER A 49 12.15 23.36 -10.10
N ARG A 50 13.35 22.95 -9.68
CA ARG A 50 13.63 21.55 -9.32
C ARG A 50 12.55 21.15 -8.32
N ARG A 51 11.59 20.33 -8.75
CA ARG A 51 10.60 19.73 -7.85
C ARG A 51 11.40 19.06 -6.73
N HIS A 52 11.20 19.51 -5.49
CA HIS A 52 11.91 18.95 -4.36
C HIS A 52 11.38 17.53 -4.15
N ILE A 53 12.08 16.53 -4.70
CA ILE A 53 11.75 15.12 -4.55
C ILE A 53 11.86 14.82 -3.07
N LYS A 54 10.73 14.48 -2.43
CA LYS A 54 10.75 13.98 -1.07
C LYS A 54 11.09 12.49 -1.13
N PRO A 55 12.08 12.04 -0.34
CA PRO A 55 12.32 10.62 -0.18
C PRO A 55 11.06 9.95 0.38
N CYS A 56 10.64 8.87 -0.26
CA CYS A 56 9.53 8.03 0.17
C CYS A 56 9.79 7.48 1.58
N ASN A 57 9.04 7.97 2.56
CA ASN A 57 9.08 7.46 3.92
C ASN A 57 7.66 7.17 4.40
N LEU A 58 7.30 5.89 4.49
CA LEU A 58 5.97 5.48 4.89
C LEU A 58 5.63 5.82 6.35
N THR A 59 6.58 6.27 7.18
CA THR A 59 6.33 6.64 8.58
C THR A 59 5.24 7.71 8.71
N GLY A 60 4.23 7.45 9.53
CA GLY A 60 3.13 8.39 9.80
C GLY A 60 1.75 7.82 9.49
N TRP A 61 0.78 8.72 9.38
CA TRP A 61 -0.62 8.41 9.13
C TRP A 61 -0.98 8.53 7.65
N TRP A 62 -1.71 7.52 7.17
CA TRP A 62 -2.21 7.41 5.82
C TRP A 62 -3.70 7.11 5.85
N LYS A 63 -4.45 7.65 4.89
CA LYS A 63 -5.89 7.38 4.73
C LYS A 63 -6.19 7.01 3.29
N ASN A 64 -7.01 5.98 3.07
CA ASN A 64 -7.48 5.62 1.75
C ASN A 64 -8.83 6.28 1.36
N ASP A 65 -9.23 6.06 0.12
CA ASP A 65 -10.51 6.43 -0.47
C ASP A 65 -11.74 5.78 0.21
N LEU A 66 -11.59 4.57 0.76
CA LEU A 66 -12.62 3.91 1.57
C LEU A 66 -12.76 4.46 3.00
N GLY A 67 -11.87 5.37 3.42
CA GLY A 67 -11.84 5.94 4.76
C GLY A 67 -11.04 5.13 5.80
N SER A 68 -10.47 3.98 5.43
CA SER A 68 -9.53 3.24 6.27
C SER A 68 -8.27 4.05 6.52
N LYS A 69 -7.69 3.89 7.71
CA LYS A 69 -6.46 4.54 8.12
C LYS A 69 -5.36 3.53 8.38
N MET A 70 -4.13 3.90 8.09
CA MET A 70 -2.93 3.13 8.37
C MET A 70 -1.94 4.03 9.09
N GLN A 71 -1.43 3.57 10.23
CA GLN A 71 -0.29 4.20 10.90
C GLN A 71 0.93 3.31 10.74
N VAL A 72 2.00 3.83 10.16
CA VAL A 72 3.32 3.19 10.20
C VAL A 72 4.13 3.88 11.28
N PHE A 73 4.60 3.13 12.28
CA PHE A 73 5.25 3.73 13.45
C PHE A 73 6.63 4.30 13.11
N LYS A 74 7.44 3.50 12.41
CA LYS A 74 8.78 3.88 11.96
C LYS A 74 9.28 2.90 10.90
N VAL A 75 9.91 3.43 9.86
CA VAL A 75 10.67 2.64 8.89
C VAL A 75 12.12 2.46 9.38
N GLY A 76 12.57 1.22 9.43
CA GLY A 76 13.92 0.81 9.80
C GLY A 76 14.95 1.16 8.73
N LYS A 77 16.23 1.12 9.10
CA LYS A 77 17.35 1.32 8.15
C LYS A 77 17.49 0.18 7.13
N ASP A 78 16.82 -0.94 7.37
CA ASP A 78 16.70 -2.09 6.48
C ASP A 78 15.39 -2.07 5.67
N GLY A 79 14.61 -0.99 5.78
CA GLY A 79 13.33 -0.83 5.10
C GLY A 79 12.15 -1.54 5.79
N THR A 80 12.38 -2.30 6.86
CA THR A 80 11.29 -2.98 7.58
C THR A 80 10.46 -2.00 8.41
N PHE A 81 9.17 -2.28 8.57
CA PHE A 81 8.30 -1.46 9.40
C PHE A 81 7.16 -2.26 10.02
N SER A 82 6.59 -1.69 11.09
CA SER A 82 5.37 -2.16 11.74
C SER A 82 4.41 -0.99 11.94
N GLY A 83 3.15 -1.34 12.21
CA GLY A 83 2.09 -0.35 12.36
C GLY A 83 0.76 -0.93 12.81
N GLU A 84 -0.26 -0.09 12.70
CA GLU A 84 -1.66 -0.47 12.88
C GLU A 84 -2.52 -0.05 11.69
N TYR A 85 -3.47 -0.90 11.35
CA TYR A 85 -4.45 -0.67 10.30
C TYR A 85 -5.85 -0.59 10.91
N HIS A 86 -6.55 0.49 10.59
CA HIS A 86 -7.92 0.79 11.00
C HIS A 86 -8.81 0.74 9.76
N THR A 87 -9.39 -0.43 9.47
CA THR A 87 -10.30 -0.54 8.32
C THR A 87 -11.60 0.21 8.59
N ALA A 88 -12.14 0.90 7.58
CA ALA A 88 -13.48 1.50 7.65
C ALA A 88 -14.59 0.52 7.22
N VAL A 89 -14.21 -0.59 6.56
CA VAL A 89 -15.14 -1.56 5.99
C VAL A 89 -14.77 -2.99 6.40
N SER A 90 -15.77 -3.85 6.54
CA SER A 90 -15.59 -5.27 6.77
C SER A 90 -16.80 -6.05 6.25
N SER A 91 -16.56 -7.26 5.74
CA SER A 91 -17.63 -8.21 5.42
C SER A 91 -18.03 -9.08 6.63
N THR A 92 -17.35 -8.93 7.77
CA THR A 92 -17.69 -9.68 8.98
C THR A 92 -18.81 -8.99 9.74
N GLN A 93 -19.60 -9.76 10.50
CA GLN A 93 -20.62 -9.21 11.42
C GLN A 93 -20.03 -8.78 12.77
N LYS A 94 -18.73 -8.99 12.99
CA LYS A 94 -18.05 -8.64 14.23
C LYS A 94 -17.67 -7.15 14.20
N PRO A 95 -17.67 -6.45 15.34
CA PRO A 95 -17.20 -5.07 15.40
C PRO A 95 -15.75 -4.96 14.90
N ILE A 96 -15.49 -4.01 14.01
CA ILE A 96 -14.15 -3.74 13.50
C ILE A 96 -13.21 -3.36 14.65
N GLN A 97 -11.97 -3.86 14.61
CA GLN A 97 -10.92 -3.54 15.57
C GLN A 97 -9.62 -3.16 14.86
N PRO A 98 -8.80 -2.25 15.42
CA PRO A 98 -7.46 -1.95 14.91
C PRO A 98 -6.61 -3.23 14.83
N SER A 99 -5.94 -3.45 13.70
CA SER A 99 -5.20 -4.68 13.43
C SER A 99 -3.73 -4.40 13.16
N PRO A 100 -2.80 -5.21 13.70
CA PRO A 100 -1.38 -5.01 13.47
C PRO A 100 -1.04 -5.23 12.00
N LEU A 101 -0.08 -4.45 11.51
CA LEU A 101 0.55 -4.66 10.21
C LEU A 101 2.07 -4.73 10.33
N THR A 102 2.67 -5.46 9.41
CA THR A 102 4.13 -5.58 9.25
C THR A 102 4.49 -5.63 7.77
N GLY A 103 5.55 -4.95 7.38
CA GLY A 103 5.95 -4.86 5.98
C GLY A 103 7.38 -4.39 5.79
N SER A 104 7.71 -4.11 4.53
CA SER A 104 8.95 -3.47 4.14
C SER A 104 8.75 -2.54 2.95
N GLN A 105 9.62 -1.55 2.84
CA GLN A 105 9.75 -0.70 1.67
C GLN A 105 11.17 -0.78 1.13
N HIS A 106 11.32 -0.48 -0.17
CA HIS A 106 12.61 -0.18 -0.74
C HIS A 106 13.14 1.16 -0.19
N LEU A 107 14.47 1.31 -0.22
CA LEU A 107 15.19 2.49 0.27
C LEU A 107 15.76 3.28 -0.90
N ASP A 108 14.92 3.51 -1.91
CA ASP A 108 15.33 4.14 -3.17
C ASP A 108 15.61 5.64 -2.96
N GLU A 109 16.68 6.14 -3.58
CA GLU A 109 17.09 7.56 -3.48
C GLU A 109 16.22 8.50 -4.34
N ASP A 110 15.47 7.95 -5.30
CA ASP A 110 14.62 8.69 -6.22
C ASP A 110 13.25 9.07 -5.64
N GLY A 111 12.98 8.65 -4.39
CA GLY A 111 11.76 8.96 -3.65
C GLY A 111 10.50 8.26 -4.15
N GLN A 112 10.61 7.19 -4.95
CA GLN A 112 9.46 6.43 -5.46
C GLN A 112 9.49 4.96 -5.04
N CYS A 113 9.62 4.73 -3.74
CA CYS A 113 9.84 3.40 -3.20
C CYS A 113 8.65 2.46 -3.40
N THR A 114 8.91 1.23 -3.85
CA THR A 114 7.94 0.14 -3.78
C THR A 114 7.90 -0.42 -2.36
N PHE A 115 6.75 -0.96 -1.98
CA PHE A 115 6.56 -1.50 -0.64
C PHE A 115 5.51 -2.60 -0.62
N GLY A 116 5.51 -3.38 0.45
CA GLY A 116 4.43 -4.31 0.75
C GLY A 116 4.27 -4.51 2.24
N PHE A 117 3.05 -4.79 2.67
CA PHE A 117 2.75 -5.10 4.06
C PHE A 117 1.60 -6.10 4.19
N THR A 118 1.60 -6.83 5.30
CA THR A 118 0.56 -7.78 5.70
C THR A 118 -0.23 -7.21 6.87
N VAL A 119 -1.56 -7.35 6.84
CA VAL A 119 -2.46 -7.02 7.95
C VAL A 119 -3.10 -8.29 8.46
N ASN A 120 -2.97 -8.52 9.76
CA ASN A 120 -3.56 -9.69 10.42
C ASN A 120 -4.82 -9.28 11.20
N TRP A 121 -6.00 -9.69 10.73
CA TRP A 121 -7.29 -9.28 11.28
C TRP A 121 -7.73 -10.03 12.54
N LYS A 122 -6.81 -10.78 13.20
CA LYS A 122 -7.06 -11.70 14.32
C LYS A 122 -8.01 -11.20 15.42
N LYS A 123 -8.08 -9.88 15.66
CA LYS A 123 -8.97 -9.32 16.68
C LYS A 123 -10.47 -9.46 16.33
N PHE A 124 -10.84 -9.55 15.05
CA PHE A 124 -12.24 -9.63 14.63
C PHE A 124 -12.51 -10.50 13.38
N SER A 125 -11.48 -11.06 12.73
CA SER A 125 -11.61 -11.99 11.60
C SER A 125 -10.48 -13.01 11.59
N ASP A 126 -10.71 -14.17 10.97
CA ASP A 126 -9.69 -15.20 10.73
C ASP A 126 -8.96 -15.00 9.39
N SER A 127 -9.21 -13.88 8.69
CA SER A 127 -8.61 -13.54 7.41
C SER A 127 -7.27 -12.81 7.55
N THR A 128 -6.52 -12.73 6.46
CA THR A 128 -5.30 -11.91 6.32
C THR A 128 -5.38 -11.09 5.04
N ALA A 129 -4.95 -9.83 5.06
CA ALA A 129 -4.79 -9.04 3.84
C ALA A 129 -3.31 -8.74 3.58
N VAL A 130 -2.93 -8.71 2.31
CA VAL A 130 -1.63 -8.19 1.87
C VAL A 130 -1.85 -7.00 0.95
N PHE A 131 -1.02 -5.99 1.09
CA PHE A 131 -0.99 -4.81 0.24
C PHE A 131 0.40 -4.73 -0.39
N VAL A 132 0.44 -4.37 -1.67
CA VAL A 132 1.66 -4.07 -2.40
C VAL A 132 1.44 -2.79 -3.20
N GLY A 133 2.45 -1.94 -3.30
CA GLY A 133 2.28 -0.67 -3.98
C GLY A 133 3.56 0.10 -4.17
N GLN A 134 3.38 1.35 -4.60
CA GLN A 134 4.43 2.31 -4.81
C GLN A 134 3.99 3.68 -4.29
N CYS A 135 4.92 4.38 -3.64
CA CYS A 135 4.73 5.78 -3.26
C CYS A 135 5.12 6.69 -4.43
N PHE A 136 4.34 7.73 -4.64
CA PHE A 136 4.55 8.76 -5.63
C PHE A 136 4.52 10.14 -4.99
N ASN A 137 5.37 11.03 -5.48
CA ASN A 137 5.26 12.45 -5.21
C ASN A 137 4.17 13.02 -6.11
N GLY A 138 2.99 13.29 -5.54
CA GLY A 138 1.87 13.91 -6.25
C GLY A 138 2.22 15.31 -6.77
N ASP A 139 1.48 15.76 -7.79
CA ASP A 139 1.74 17.05 -8.45
C ASP A 139 1.55 18.26 -7.52
N ASP A 140 0.81 18.10 -6.42
CA ASP A 140 0.63 19.11 -5.38
C ASP A 140 1.71 19.06 -4.28
N GLY A 141 2.72 18.20 -4.43
CA GLY A 141 3.79 17.98 -3.47
C GLY A 141 3.40 17.10 -2.28
N LYS A 142 2.21 16.46 -2.31
CA LYS A 142 1.79 15.46 -1.33
C LYS A 142 2.18 14.07 -1.78
N GLU A 143 2.56 13.22 -0.84
CA GLU A 143 2.84 11.81 -1.11
C GLU A 143 1.53 11.04 -1.27
N VAL A 144 1.47 10.17 -2.28
CA VAL A 144 0.35 9.28 -2.58
C VAL A 144 0.88 7.85 -2.69
N LEU A 145 0.18 6.90 -2.07
CA LEU A 145 0.46 5.49 -2.24
C LEU A 145 -0.57 4.87 -3.19
N HIS A 146 -0.11 4.32 -4.30
CA HIS A 146 -0.92 3.48 -5.16
C HIS A 146 -0.70 2.03 -4.77
N THR A 147 -1.77 1.35 -4.36
CA THR A 147 -1.70 -0.02 -3.84
C THR A 147 -2.69 -0.93 -4.55
N SER A 148 -2.32 -2.20 -4.64
CA SER A 148 -3.24 -3.30 -4.84
C SER A 148 -3.21 -4.18 -3.60
N TRP A 149 -4.30 -4.92 -3.38
CA TRP A 149 -4.39 -5.83 -2.25
C TRP A 149 -5.01 -7.16 -2.61
N LEU A 150 -4.73 -8.16 -1.78
CA LEU A 150 -5.43 -9.44 -1.77
C LEU A 150 -5.91 -9.70 -0.35
N LEU A 151 -7.16 -10.11 -0.21
CA LEU A 151 -7.72 -10.57 1.06
C LEU A 151 -7.86 -12.08 1.00
N ARG A 152 -7.18 -12.76 1.92
CA ARG A 152 -7.24 -14.20 2.09
C ARG A 152 -8.16 -14.57 3.25
N GLU A 153 -9.25 -15.23 2.94
CA GLU A 153 -10.14 -15.88 3.90
C GLU A 153 -9.56 -17.22 4.37
N LYS A 154 -9.89 -17.57 5.61
CA LYS A 154 -9.72 -18.93 6.12
C LYS A 154 -10.91 -19.75 5.66
N VAL A 155 -10.64 -20.92 5.08
CA VAL A 155 -11.66 -21.89 4.66
C VAL A 155 -11.51 -23.19 5.43
N ASP A 156 -12.59 -23.94 5.54
CA ASP A 156 -12.64 -25.17 6.34
C ASP A 156 -11.92 -26.34 5.67
N SER A 157 -11.76 -26.29 4.33
CA SER A 157 -11.20 -27.39 3.56
C SER A 157 -10.43 -26.93 2.32
N GLN A 158 -9.49 -27.75 1.83
CA GLN A 158 -8.73 -27.45 0.60
C GLN A 158 -9.62 -27.27 -0.65
N PRO A 159 -10.70 -28.06 -0.86
CA PRO A 159 -11.63 -27.82 -1.97
C PRO A 159 -12.29 -26.44 -1.97
N ASP A 160 -12.35 -25.74 -0.82
CA ASP A 160 -12.90 -24.39 -0.71
C ASP A 160 -11.88 -23.29 -1.04
N ASP A 161 -10.62 -23.63 -1.37
CA ASP A 161 -9.55 -22.67 -1.61
C ASP A 161 -9.84 -21.69 -2.76
N TRP A 162 -10.53 -22.15 -3.80
CA TRP A 162 -10.77 -21.37 -5.03
C TRP A 162 -11.54 -20.07 -4.80
N LYS A 163 -12.35 -20.00 -3.73
CA LYS A 163 -13.18 -18.83 -3.37
C LYS A 163 -12.56 -17.99 -2.25
N ALA A 164 -11.39 -18.37 -1.74
CA ALA A 164 -10.84 -17.81 -0.51
C ALA A 164 -10.03 -16.52 -0.73
N THR A 165 -9.77 -16.12 -1.97
CA THR A 165 -9.00 -14.90 -2.27
C THR A 165 -9.88 -13.90 -3.00
N ARG A 166 -9.99 -12.69 -2.45
CA ARG A 166 -10.56 -11.52 -3.12
C ARG A 166 -9.43 -10.64 -3.60
#